data_AF-A0AAV5X2E6-F1
#
_entry.id   AF-A0AAV5X2E6-F1
#
_cell.length_a   1.000
_cell.length_b   1.000
_cell.length_c   1.000
_cell.angle_alpha   90.00
_cell.angle_beta   90.00
_cell.angle_gamma   90.00
#
_symmetry.space_group_name_H-M   'P 1'
#
loop_
_entity.id
_entity.type
_entity.pdbx_description
1 polymer ?
#
loop_
_entity_poly.entity_id
_entity_poly.type
_entity_poly.pdbx_seq_one_letter_code
_entity_poly.pdbx_strand_id
1 'polypeptide(L)'
;MSLIPNDENEGFPSDTIRMRIGEARKLDRQIVTSSSKIIDGFNWEVNVDVDHNNYVDIGLFCFSSSYSPWFCCATAHVKLTNFKNDSLSMYKTFRGRCNEDEDDLGGPLIDFAVLMKERSNFVRDNSILIEVTIEVIRSGCSEVPIDSCDFSSPSRLTDVILIVEGKKLHVSKHILAHHSSFFEALFFGEFKEANQSEVKIEDVAVQEMLIVLNIVYGNENIQDKSIDVVLKLADRFGMQKLVSDASSFLLKSDGVKLLQKIFLAERYQLPFVLDDCMQKLDSREKIRDLKNEKEFGLLSVSLRDELLDKALKFS
;
A
#
# COMPACT_ATOMS: atom_id res chain seq x y z
N MET A 1 -7.95 -22.76 15.95
CA MET A 1 -6.63 -22.64 16.59
C MET A 1 -5.64 -22.89 15.47
N SER A 2 -4.99 -21.84 14.96
CA SER A 2 -4.05 -21.92 13.84
C SER A 2 -2.84 -22.77 14.23
N LEU A 3 -2.46 -23.70 13.36
CA LEU A 3 -1.21 -24.44 13.48
C LEU A 3 -0.07 -23.49 13.11
N ILE A 4 0.60 -22.93 14.12
CA ILE A 4 1.80 -22.13 13.89
C ILE A 4 2.94 -23.12 13.64
N PRO A 5 3.63 -23.05 12.48
CA PRO A 5 4.79 -23.88 12.22
C PRO A 5 5.94 -23.50 13.17
N ASN A 6 6.82 -24.46 13.46
CA ASN A 6 8.08 -24.15 14.11
C ASN A 6 9.08 -23.75 13.03
N ASP A 7 9.34 -22.45 12.92
CA ASP A 7 10.30 -21.92 11.95
C ASP A 7 11.73 -22.15 12.46
N GLU A 8 12.49 -22.95 11.72
CA GLU A 8 13.86 -23.37 12.06
C GLU A 8 14.89 -22.57 11.24
N ASN A 9 14.74 -21.23 11.25
CA ASN A 9 15.54 -20.33 10.40
C ASN A 9 16.95 -20.03 10.94
N GLU A 10 17.26 -20.38 12.19
CA GLU A 10 18.58 -20.14 12.79
C GLU A 10 19.67 -20.99 12.11
N GLY A 11 20.74 -20.34 11.62
CA GLY A 11 21.88 -20.99 10.97
C GLY A 11 21.72 -21.31 9.48
N PHE A 12 20.61 -20.89 8.86
CA PHE A 12 20.36 -21.03 7.41
C PHE A 12 20.62 -19.72 6.64
N PRO A 13 20.86 -19.78 5.32
CA PRO A 13 21.03 -18.59 4.49
C PRO A 13 19.87 -17.59 4.64
N SER A 14 20.18 -16.31 4.48
CA SER A 14 19.20 -15.22 4.61
C SER A 14 18.06 -15.31 3.59
N ASP A 15 18.27 -15.97 2.46
CA ASP A 15 17.33 -16.19 1.36
C ASP A 15 16.42 -17.42 1.54
N THR A 16 16.53 -18.13 2.66
CA THR A 16 15.85 -19.42 2.85
C THR A 16 14.84 -19.38 3.99
N ILE A 17 13.60 -19.80 3.75
CA ILE A 17 12.55 -20.00 4.75
C ILE A 17 12.44 -21.50 5.04
N ARG A 18 12.59 -21.89 6.30
CA ARG A 18 12.56 -23.28 6.74
C ARG A 18 11.49 -23.49 7.80
N MET A 19 10.50 -24.31 7.49
CA MET A 19 9.34 -24.53 8.36
C MET A 19 9.11 -26.02 8.64
N ARG A 20 8.95 -26.36 9.93
CA ARG A 20 8.47 -27.68 10.36
C ARG A 20 6.99 -27.60 10.69
N ILE A 21 6.19 -28.41 10.00
CA ILE A 21 4.75 -28.51 10.21
C ILE A 21 4.46 -29.74 11.05
N GLY A 22 4.07 -29.58 12.31
CA GLY A 22 3.93 -30.66 13.30
C GLY A 22 2.65 -31.52 13.19
N GLU A 23 1.71 -31.16 12.32
CA GLU A 23 0.43 -31.85 12.17
C GLU A 23 0.07 -32.10 10.69
N ALA A 24 0.92 -32.83 9.97
CA ALA A 24 0.78 -33.07 8.53
C ALA A 24 -0.59 -33.65 8.12
N ARG A 25 -1.22 -34.45 8.99
CA ARG A 25 -2.57 -35.00 8.79
C ARG A 25 -3.68 -33.94 8.70
N LYS A 26 -3.48 -32.74 9.24
CA LYS A 26 -4.47 -31.66 9.27
C LYS A 26 -4.36 -30.69 8.09
N LEU A 27 -3.37 -30.87 7.22
CA LEU A 27 -3.21 -30.05 6.01
C LEU A 27 -4.42 -30.17 5.07
N ASP A 28 -5.19 -31.27 5.16
CA ASP A 28 -6.47 -31.48 4.45
C ASP A 28 -7.59 -30.51 4.86
N ARG A 29 -7.40 -29.74 5.95
CA ARG A 29 -8.44 -28.92 6.57
C ARG A 29 -7.97 -27.53 6.97
N GLN A 30 -6.66 -27.28 6.96
CA GLN A 30 -6.07 -26.05 7.49
C GLN A 30 -4.85 -25.65 6.67
N ILE A 31 -4.78 -24.35 6.40
CA ILE A 31 -3.59 -23.70 5.84
C ILE A 31 -2.61 -23.45 6.98
N VAL A 32 -1.34 -23.74 6.72
CA VAL A 32 -0.22 -23.47 7.61
C VAL A 32 0.66 -22.40 6.97
N THR A 33 0.86 -21.28 7.67
CA THR A 33 1.61 -20.11 7.19
C THR A 33 2.89 -19.94 8.00
N SER A 34 4.04 -19.75 7.33
CA SER A 34 5.31 -19.42 7.98
C SER A 34 5.29 -18.01 8.58
N SER A 35 6.27 -17.69 9.44
CA SER A 35 6.56 -16.27 9.70
C SER A 35 7.03 -15.56 8.43
N SER A 36 6.75 -14.25 8.39
CA SER A 36 7.22 -13.37 7.33
C SER A 36 8.73 -13.17 7.41
N LYS A 37 9.43 -13.31 6.29
CA LYS A 37 10.89 -13.11 6.19
C LYS A 37 11.22 -12.12 5.08
N ILE A 38 12.08 -11.15 5.39
CA ILE A 38 12.54 -10.17 4.39
C ILE A 38 13.68 -10.77 3.55
N ILE A 39 13.50 -10.83 2.23
CA ILE A 39 14.50 -11.30 1.26
C ILE A 39 14.52 -10.31 0.08
N ASP A 40 15.69 -9.72 -0.17
CA ASP A 40 15.93 -8.70 -1.20
C ASP A 40 14.92 -7.54 -1.19
N GLY A 41 14.51 -7.12 0.01
CA GLY A 41 13.63 -5.97 0.23
C GLY A 41 12.13 -6.28 0.21
N PHE A 42 11.73 -7.53 -0.05
CA PHE A 42 10.34 -7.98 -0.02
C PHE A 42 10.07 -8.88 1.18
N ASN A 43 8.86 -8.79 1.73
CA ASN A 43 8.40 -9.71 2.77
C ASN A 43 7.85 -10.97 2.11
N TRP A 44 8.34 -12.13 2.54
CA TRP A 44 7.97 -13.43 1.99
C TRP A 44 7.32 -14.31 3.06
N GLU A 45 6.19 -14.91 2.70
CA GLU A 45 5.46 -15.88 3.51
C GLU A 45 5.19 -17.15 2.71
N VAL A 46 5.25 -18.30 3.39
CA VAL A 46 4.99 -19.60 2.78
C VAL A 46 3.72 -20.19 3.38
N ASN A 47 2.73 -20.42 2.53
CA ASN A 47 1.49 -21.11 2.85
C ASN A 47 1.53 -22.54 2.33
N VAL A 48 1.07 -23.48 3.14
CA VAL A 48 0.96 -24.90 2.79
C VAL A 48 -0.39 -25.43 3.22
N ASP A 49 -1.13 -26.01 2.29
CA ASP A 49 -2.43 -26.65 2.50
C ASP A 49 -2.64 -27.79 1.50
N VAL A 50 -3.79 -28.45 1.55
CA VAL A 50 -4.18 -29.44 0.54
C VAL A 50 -5.33 -28.89 -0.29
N ASP A 51 -5.13 -28.83 -1.60
CA ASP A 51 -6.10 -28.30 -2.55
C ASP A 51 -7.30 -29.26 -2.75
N HIS A 52 -8.29 -28.80 -3.52
CA HIS A 52 -9.47 -29.58 -3.88
C HIS A 52 -9.17 -30.84 -4.72
N ASN A 53 -7.98 -30.93 -5.34
CA ASN A 53 -7.52 -32.09 -6.10
C ASN A 53 -6.70 -33.06 -5.24
N ASN A 54 -6.64 -32.85 -3.92
CA ASN A 54 -5.89 -33.67 -2.97
C ASN A 54 -4.37 -33.62 -3.18
N TYR A 55 -3.85 -32.50 -3.67
CA TYR A 55 -2.42 -32.18 -3.69
C TYR A 55 -2.08 -31.25 -2.54
N VAL A 56 -0.94 -31.50 -1.90
CA VAL A 56 -0.31 -30.50 -1.03
C VAL A 56 0.13 -29.35 -1.90
N ASP A 57 -0.48 -28.18 -1.74
CA ASP A 57 -0.13 -26.96 -2.46
C ASP A 57 0.84 -26.12 -1.62
N ILE A 58 1.65 -25.31 -2.30
CA ILE A 58 2.56 -24.36 -1.66
C ILE A 58 2.40 -23.01 -2.34
N GLY A 59 1.93 -22.03 -1.57
CA GLY A 59 1.83 -20.63 -1.98
C GLY A 59 2.94 -19.81 -1.35
N LEU A 60 3.67 -19.04 -2.15
CA LEU A 60 4.71 -18.12 -1.74
C LEU A 60 4.18 -16.72 -1.96
N PHE A 61 3.85 -16.04 -0.88
CA PHE A 61 3.33 -14.68 -0.92
C PHE A 61 4.48 -13.69 -0.81
N CYS A 62 4.51 -12.73 -1.72
CA CYS A 62 5.50 -11.68 -1.80
C CYS A 62 4.81 -10.33 -1.57
N PHE A 63 5.25 -9.58 -0.56
CA PHE A 63 4.70 -8.27 -0.26
C PHE A 63 5.79 -7.20 -0.30
N SER A 64 5.48 -6.07 -0.92
CA SER A 64 6.28 -4.85 -0.76
C SER A 64 5.83 -4.12 0.51
N SER A 65 6.79 -3.55 1.25
CA SER A 65 6.50 -2.58 2.31
C SER A 65 6.22 -1.17 1.76
N SER A 66 6.37 -0.96 0.45
CA SER A 66 6.12 0.29 -0.24
C SER A 66 4.66 0.38 -0.72
N TYR A 67 4.10 1.59 -0.66
CA TYR A 67 2.78 1.92 -1.23
C TYR A 67 2.85 2.24 -2.73
N SER A 68 4.06 2.27 -3.31
CA SER A 68 4.27 2.49 -4.75
C SER A 68 4.05 1.20 -5.55
N PRO A 69 3.71 1.32 -6.86
CA PRO A 69 3.69 0.17 -7.74
C PRO A 69 5.02 -0.58 -7.71
N TRP A 70 4.97 -1.90 -7.60
CA TRP A 70 6.11 -2.76 -7.45
C TRP A 70 5.97 -4.02 -8.30
N PHE A 71 7.10 -4.63 -8.59
CA PHE A 71 7.12 -5.99 -9.09
C PHE A 71 8.35 -6.73 -8.57
N CYS A 72 8.21 -8.05 -8.39
CA CYS A 72 9.28 -8.94 -8.03
C CYS A 72 9.23 -10.18 -8.93
N CYS A 73 10.20 -10.31 -9.85
CA CYS A 73 10.44 -11.55 -10.58
C CYS A 73 11.37 -12.43 -9.76
N ALA A 74 10.87 -13.53 -9.24
CA ALA A 74 11.63 -14.45 -8.39
C ALA A 74 11.51 -15.91 -8.86
N THR A 75 12.50 -16.70 -8.45
CA THR A 75 12.47 -18.16 -8.51
C THR A 75 12.49 -18.70 -7.09
N ALA A 76 11.54 -19.56 -6.75
CA ALA A 76 11.51 -20.27 -5.47
C ALA A 76 11.88 -21.74 -5.68
N HIS A 77 12.93 -22.18 -4.98
CA HIS A 77 13.37 -23.56 -4.93
C HIS A 77 12.85 -24.21 -3.65
N VAL A 78 11.85 -25.08 -3.80
CA VAL A 78 11.19 -25.77 -2.70
C VAL A 78 11.79 -27.16 -2.54
N LYS A 79 12.18 -27.51 -1.33
CA LYS A 79 12.63 -28.85 -0.93
C LYS A 79 11.71 -29.40 0.15
N LEU A 80 11.16 -30.59 -0.10
CA LEU A 80 10.47 -31.39 0.90
C LEU A 80 11.39 -32.51 1.38
N THR A 81 11.71 -32.49 2.67
CA THR A 81 12.74 -33.37 3.24
C THR A 81 12.29 -34.82 3.34
N ASN A 82 13.10 -35.73 2.81
CA ASN A 82 13.00 -37.15 3.12
C ASN A 82 13.78 -37.48 4.40
N PHE A 83 13.09 -37.85 5.47
CA PHE A 83 13.71 -38.05 6.78
C PHE A 83 14.60 -39.31 6.88
N LYS A 84 14.55 -40.21 5.90
CA LYS A 84 15.40 -41.41 5.86
C LYS A 84 16.72 -41.16 5.13
N ASN A 85 16.66 -40.46 4.00
CA ASN A 85 17.82 -40.13 3.20
C ASN A 85 17.57 -38.81 2.46
N ASP A 86 18.34 -37.78 2.81
CA ASP A 86 18.18 -36.44 2.22
C ASP A 86 18.40 -36.42 0.69
N SER A 87 19.18 -37.36 0.14
CA SER A 87 19.34 -37.48 -1.32
C SER A 87 18.06 -37.92 -2.05
N LEU A 88 17.04 -38.37 -1.31
CA LEU A 88 15.71 -38.72 -1.80
C LEU A 88 14.66 -37.63 -1.50
N SER A 89 15.10 -36.49 -0.98
CA SER A 89 14.24 -35.30 -0.81
C SER A 89 13.67 -34.87 -2.16
N MET A 90 12.45 -34.34 -2.12
CA MET A 90 11.76 -33.87 -3.32
C MET A 90 12.08 -32.39 -3.53
N TYR A 91 12.30 -32.01 -4.79
CA TYR A 91 12.58 -30.64 -5.19
C TYR A 91 11.57 -30.17 -6.22
N LYS A 92 11.07 -28.94 -6.06
CA LYS A 92 10.23 -28.28 -7.04
C LYS A 92 10.67 -26.83 -7.19
N THR A 93 10.50 -26.27 -8.37
CA THR A 93 10.86 -24.88 -8.67
C THR A 93 9.68 -24.16 -9.25
N PHE A 94 9.39 -22.99 -8.70
CA PHE A 94 8.34 -22.09 -9.13
C PHE A 94 8.98 -20.78 -9.56
N ARG A 95 8.53 -20.23 -10.68
CA ARG A 95 9.01 -18.95 -11.17
C ARG A 95 7.82 -18.10 -11.53
N GLY A 96 7.80 -16.88 -11.00
CA GLY A 96 6.66 -15.98 -11.15
C GLY A 96 7.09 -14.53 -11.13
N ARG A 97 6.11 -13.65 -11.36
CA ARG A 97 6.23 -12.22 -11.15
C ARG A 97 5.13 -11.80 -10.20
N CYS A 98 5.52 -11.39 -9.00
CA CYS A 98 4.60 -10.82 -8.02
C CYS A 98 4.49 -9.30 -8.22
N ASN A 99 3.33 -8.73 -7.93
CA ASN A 99 3.00 -7.29 -7.98
C ASN A 99 1.71 -7.01 -7.16
N GLU A 100 1.13 -5.81 -7.24
CA GLU A 100 -0.11 -5.47 -6.49
C GLU A 100 -1.33 -6.34 -6.83
N ASP A 101 -1.46 -6.79 -8.07
CA ASP A 101 -2.63 -7.55 -8.56
C ASP A 101 -2.46 -9.07 -8.37
N GLU A 102 -1.22 -9.56 -8.44
CA GLU A 102 -0.84 -10.97 -8.28
C GLU A 102 0.34 -11.04 -7.32
N ASP A 103 0.09 -11.32 -6.05
CA ASP A 103 1.08 -11.25 -4.97
C ASP A 103 1.70 -12.62 -4.60
N ASP A 104 1.27 -13.70 -5.24
CA ASP A 104 1.73 -15.05 -4.94
C ASP A 104 2.36 -15.79 -6.13
N LEU A 105 3.20 -16.78 -5.82
CA LEU A 105 3.63 -17.81 -6.76
C LEU A 105 3.56 -19.17 -6.07
N GLY A 106 3.33 -20.24 -6.82
CA GLY A 106 3.17 -21.53 -6.15
C GLY A 106 2.55 -22.61 -7.00
N GLY A 107 2.08 -23.65 -6.32
CA GLY A 107 1.30 -24.71 -6.91
C GLY A 107 1.55 -26.09 -6.30
N PRO A 108 1.05 -27.16 -6.94
CA PRO A 108 0.92 -28.46 -6.29
C PRO A 108 2.29 -29.12 -6.08
N LEU A 109 2.68 -29.42 -4.86
CA LEU A 109 3.97 -30.04 -4.53
C LEU A 109 3.93 -31.57 -4.69
N ILE A 110 3.01 -32.25 -4.01
CA ILE A 110 2.90 -33.71 -3.98
C ILE A 110 1.45 -34.13 -3.70
N ASP A 111 1.01 -35.25 -4.27
CA ASP A 111 -0.26 -35.88 -3.91
C ASP A 111 -0.28 -36.20 -2.40
N PHE A 112 -1.31 -35.74 -1.70
CA PHE A 112 -1.41 -35.88 -0.25
C PHE A 112 -1.49 -37.34 0.18
N ALA A 113 -2.19 -38.20 -0.58
CA ALA A 113 -2.23 -39.63 -0.29
C ALA A 113 -0.87 -40.31 -0.53
N VAL A 114 -0.03 -39.79 -1.42
CA VAL A 114 1.37 -40.25 -1.58
C VAL A 114 2.24 -39.79 -0.42
N LEU A 115 2.13 -38.53 0.01
CA LEU A 115 2.85 -37.99 1.16
C LEU A 115 2.62 -38.86 2.40
N MET A 116 1.36 -39.21 2.66
CA MET A 116 0.92 -39.91 3.87
C MET A 116 1.26 -41.41 3.90
N LYS A 117 1.82 -41.99 2.84
CA LYS A 117 2.26 -43.40 2.85
C LYS A 117 3.50 -43.56 3.74
N GLU A 118 3.49 -44.53 4.66
CA GLU A 118 4.66 -44.79 5.54
C GLU A 118 5.97 -44.97 4.77
N ARG A 119 5.90 -45.64 3.61
CA ARG A 119 7.07 -45.86 2.73
C ARG A 119 7.62 -44.60 2.05
N SER A 120 6.91 -43.47 2.13
CA SER A 120 7.33 -42.20 1.52
C SER A 120 8.54 -41.60 2.25
N ASN A 121 8.61 -41.80 3.57
CA ASN A 121 9.60 -41.22 4.48
C ASN A 121 9.64 -39.67 4.49
N PHE A 122 8.62 -39.00 3.95
CA PHE A 122 8.50 -37.53 3.99
C PHE A 122 7.84 -37.02 5.27
N VAL A 123 7.15 -37.89 6.02
CA VAL A 123 6.51 -37.58 7.30
C VAL A 123 7.26 -38.33 8.42
N ARG A 124 7.68 -37.61 9.46
CA ARG A 124 8.27 -38.18 10.69
C ARG A 124 7.63 -37.55 11.91
N ASP A 125 7.16 -38.37 12.85
CA ASP A 125 6.45 -37.92 14.05
C ASP A 125 5.25 -37.01 13.73
N ASN A 126 4.50 -37.38 12.69
CA ASN A 126 3.39 -36.58 12.13
C ASN A 126 3.81 -35.19 11.61
N SER A 127 5.10 -34.95 11.42
CA SER A 127 5.65 -33.70 10.92
C SER A 127 6.26 -33.81 9.53
N ILE A 128 6.16 -32.73 8.75
CA ILE A 128 6.93 -32.53 7.51
C ILE A 128 7.88 -31.34 7.67
N LEU A 129 8.94 -31.33 6.87
CA LEU A 129 9.93 -30.26 6.85
C LEU A 129 10.09 -29.74 5.42
N ILE A 130 9.81 -28.45 5.24
CA ILE A 130 9.89 -27.74 3.97
C ILE A 130 10.96 -26.65 4.08
N GLU A 131 11.83 -26.58 3.07
CA GLU A 131 12.84 -25.55 2.89
C GLU A 131 12.55 -24.83 1.56
N VAL A 132 12.40 -23.51 1.59
CA VAL A 132 12.19 -22.68 0.39
C VAL A 132 13.33 -21.68 0.28
N THR A 133 14.14 -21.80 -0.75
CA THR A 133 15.17 -20.81 -1.10
C THR A 133 14.65 -19.91 -2.20
N ILE A 134 14.67 -18.59 -1.98
CA ILE A 134 14.11 -17.59 -2.89
C ILE A 134 15.27 -16.83 -3.56
N GLU A 135 15.28 -16.85 -4.88
CA GLU A 135 16.21 -16.09 -5.73
C GLU A 135 15.43 -14.96 -6.43
N VAL A 136 15.65 -13.72 -6.02
CA VAL A 136 15.08 -12.56 -6.73
C VAL A 136 15.93 -12.26 -7.96
N ILE A 137 15.35 -12.45 -9.14
CA ILE A 137 16.04 -12.25 -10.43
C ILE A 137 16.04 -10.76 -10.80
N ARG A 138 14.86 -10.13 -10.69
CA ARG A 138 14.65 -8.72 -11.05
C ARG A 138 13.47 -8.19 -10.27
N SER A 139 13.69 -7.15 -9.52
CA SER A 139 12.63 -6.41 -8.85
C SER A 139 12.65 -4.95 -9.31
N GLY A 140 11.53 -4.28 -9.09
CA GLY A 140 11.44 -2.84 -9.23
C GLY A 140 10.28 -2.36 -8.39
N CYS A 141 10.56 -1.52 -7.41
CA CYS A 141 9.57 -0.60 -6.89
C CYS A 141 9.66 0.67 -7.74
N SER A 142 8.55 1.33 -8.03
CA SER A 142 8.55 2.76 -8.37
C SER A 142 8.94 3.55 -7.13
N GLU A 143 10.12 3.27 -6.59
CA GLU A 143 10.93 4.26 -5.92
C GLU A 143 11.70 4.89 -7.07
N VAL A 144 11.12 5.95 -7.64
CA VAL A 144 11.99 6.94 -8.27
C VAL A 144 13.03 7.26 -7.19
N PRO A 145 14.34 7.07 -7.44
CA PRO A 145 15.36 7.47 -6.49
C PRO A 145 15.34 8.99 -6.52
N ILE A 146 14.42 9.58 -5.76
CA ILE A 146 14.38 11.00 -5.58
C ILE A 146 15.33 11.20 -4.41
N ASP A 147 16.57 11.55 -4.74
CA ASP A 147 17.33 12.48 -3.89
C ASP A 147 16.30 13.46 -3.36
N SER A 148 15.97 13.38 -2.07
CA SER A 148 14.94 14.20 -1.46
C SER A 148 15.06 15.60 -2.02
N CYS A 149 14.05 16.06 -2.77
CA CYS A 149 14.22 17.28 -3.55
C CYS A 149 14.48 18.43 -2.57
N ASP A 150 15.74 18.85 -2.49
CA ASP A 150 16.11 20.01 -1.71
C ASP A 150 15.64 21.25 -2.48
N PHE A 151 14.40 21.66 -2.21
CA PHE A 151 13.85 22.87 -2.81
C PHE A 151 14.59 24.14 -2.36
N SER A 152 15.49 24.08 -1.37
CA SER A 152 16.25 25.24 -0.92
C SER A 152 17.42 25.61 -1.83
N SER A 153 17.83 24.72 -2.73
CA SER A 153 18.95 24.93 -3.64
C SER A 153 18.62 24.56 -5.09
N PRO A 154 19.26 25.22 -6.08
CA PRO A 154 19.03 24.90 -7.48
C PRO A 154 19.62 23.53 -7.84
N SER A 155 18.95 22.81 -8.73
CA SER A 155 19.46 21.58 -9.34
C SER A 155 19.46 21.69 -10.86
N ARG A 156 20.01 20.67 -11.54
CA ARG A 156 19.98 20.61 -13.02
C ARG A 156 18.56 20.51 -13.61
N LEU A 157 17.57 20.17 -12.78
CA LEU A 157 16.17 19.96 -13.19
C LEU A 157 15.25 21.12 -12.79
N THR A 158 15.76 22.11 -12.05
CA THR A 158 14.98 23.29 -11.64
C THR A 158 15.20 24.46 -12.60
N ASP A 159 14.12 25.07 -13.08
CA ASP A 159 14.12 26.16 -14.07
C ASP A 159 13.26 27.38 -13.64
N VAL A 160 12.71 27.36 -12.41
CA VAL A 160 11.99 28.48 -11.79
C VAL A 160 12.14 28.48 -10.27
N ILE A 161 12.03 29.66 -9.66
CA ILE A 161 12.01 29.84 -8.21
C ILE A 161 10.62 30.32 -7.78
N LEU A 162 9.98 29.62 -6.87
CA LEU A 162 8.78 30.10 -6.19
C LEU A 162 9.16 30.86 -4.93
N ILE A 163 8.62 32.06 -4.76
CA ILE A 163 8.77 32.84 -3.53
C ILE A 163 7.50 32.66 -2.70
N VAL A 164 7.60 31.88 -1.62
CA VAL A 164 6.49 31.58 -0.68
C VAL A 164 6.89 32.11 0.69
N GLU A 165 6.09 33.00 1.29
CA GLU A 165 6.44 33.71 2.55
C GLU A 165 7.88 34.27 2.58
N GLY A 166 8.37 34.75 1.43
CA GLY A 166 9.74 35.27 1.29
C GLY A 166 10.86 34.21 1.20
N LYS A 167 10.54 32.92 1.33
CA LYS A 167 11.47 31.81 1.08
C LYS A 167 11.48 31.42 -0.39
N LYS A 168 12.66 31.12 -0.92
CA LYS A 168 12.88 30.68 -2.29
C LYS A 168 12.83 29.16 -2.36
N LEU A 169 11.97 28.64 -3.24
CA LEU A 169 11.82 27.21 -3.53
C LEU A 169 12.17 26.95 -5.00
N HIS A 170 13.24 26.22 -5.26
CA HIS A 170 13.71 25.88 -6.60
C HIS A 170 12.93 24.67 -7.15
N VAL A 171 12.23 24.84 -8.27
CA VAL A 171 11.33 23.83 -8.83
C VAL A 171 11.41 23.79 -10.36
N SER A 172 10.79 22.78 -10.97
CA SER A 172 10.58 22.63 -12.41
C SER A 172 9.20 23.14 -12.83
N LYS A 173 9.16 24.05 -13.81
CA LYS A 173 7.95 24.55 -14.48
C LYS A 173 7.15 23.41 -15.09
N HIS A 174 7.83 22.49 -15.77
CA HIS A 174 7.19 21.38 -16.49
C HIS A 174 6.51 20.40 -15.54
N ILE A 175 7.16 20.03 -14.44
CA ILE A 175 6.55 19.14 -13.43
C ILE A 175 5.30 19.81 -12.85
N LEU A 176 5.41 21.06 -12.40
CA LEU A 176 4.25 21.75 -11.82
C LEU A 176 3.11 21.93 -12.82
N ALA A 177 3.41 22.36 -14.04
CA ALA A 177 2.40 22.52 -15.09
C ALA A 177 1.71 21.20 -15.44
N HIS A 178 2.44 20.09 -15.48
CA HIS A 178 1.86 18.77 -15.74
C HIS A 178 0.83 18.38 -14.68
N HIS A 179 1.05 18.75 -13.42
CA HIS A 179 0.18 18.40 -12.31
C HIS A 179 -0.87 19.47 -11.97
N SER A 180 -0.79 20.67 -12.54
CA SER A 180 -1.60 21.83 -12.15
C SER A 180 -1.92 22.73 -13.34
N SER A 181 -3.21 22.88 -13.65
CA SER A 181 -3.68 23.83 -14.66
C SER A 181 -3.36 25.28 -14.30
N PHE A 182 -3.31 25.61 -13.00
CA PHE A 182 -2.87 26.92 -12.53
C PHE A 182 -1.41 27.18 -12.91
N PHE A 183 -0.50 26.26 -12.59
CA PHE A 183 0.93 26.43 -12.91
C PHE A 183 1.20 26.32 -14.41
N GLU A 184 0.43 25.53 -15.15
CA GLU A 184 0.47 25.49 -16.61
C GLU A 184 0.16 26.88 -17.20
N ALA A 185 -0.96 27.47 -16.79
CA ALA A 185 -1.33 28.83 -17.21
C ALA A 185 -0.28 29.85 -16.77
N LEU A 186 0.23 29.75 -15.54
CA LEU A 186 1.20 30.69 -14.97
C LEU A 186 2.54 30.70 -15.72
N PHE A 187 3.04 29.51 -16.12
CA PHE A 187 4.36 29.36 -16.70
C PHE A 187 4.38 29.33 -18.22
N PHE A 188 3.32 28.84 -18.85
CA PHE A 188 3.25 28.61 -20.31
C PHE A 188 2.07 29.36 -20.97
N GLY A 189 1.28 30.11 -20.20
CA GLY A 189 0.27 31.01 -20.74
C GLY A 189 0.84 32.38 -21.16
N GLU A 190 -0.07 33.31 -21.45
CA GLU A 190 0.27 34.67 -21.90
C GLU A 190 0.53 35.67 -20.75
N PHE A 191 0.65 35.17 -19.52
CA PHE A 191 0.89 36.00 -18.34
C PHE A 191 2.34 36.52 -18.31
N LYS A 192 2.57 37.63 -17.59
CA LYS A 192 3.92 38.24 -17.49
C LYS A 192 4.91 37.30 -16.79
N GLU A 193 4.39 36.48 -15.90
CA GLU A 193 5.05 35.48 -15.08
C GLU A 193 5.67 34.36 -15.91
N ALA A 194 5.16 34.09 -17.13
CA ALA A 194 5.71 33.06 -18.01
C ALA A 194 7.21 33.28 -18.31
N ASN A 195 7.61 34.56 -18.42
CA ASN A 195 8.97 34.99 -18.71
C ASN A 195 9.82 35.26 -17.44
N GLN A 196 9.27 35.04 -16.24
CA GLN A 196 9.99 35.28 -14.99
C GLN A 196 10.76 34.04 -14.53
N SER A 197 11.92 34.28 -13.92
CA SER A 197 12.72 33.26 -13.23
C SER A 197 12.34 33.10 -11.76
N GLU A 198 11.69 34.11 -11.17
CA GLU A 198 11.17 34.09 -9.80
C GLU A 198 9.69 34.49 -9.81
N VAL A 199 8.83 33.68 -9.18
CA VAL A 199 7.37 33.87 -9.16
C VAL A 199 6.88 33.85 -7.71
N LYS A 200 6.17 34.89 -7.29
CA LYS A 200 5.64 34.99 -5.94
C LYS A 200 4.31 34.24 -5.82
N ILE A 201 4.19 33.39 -4.81
CA ILE A 201 2.96 32.68 -4.47
C ILE A 201 2.48 33.21 -3.11
N GLU A 202 1.35 33.92 -3.13
CA GLU A 202 0.76 34.56 -1.94
C GLU A 202 -0.22 33.62 -1.22
N ASP A 203 -0.57 33.93 0.03
CA ASP A 203 -1.56 33.20 0.84
C ASP A 203 -1.31 31.69 1.01
N VAL A 204 -0.07 31.22 0.93
CA VAL A 204 0.32 29.83 1.21
C VAL A 204 1.44 29.84 2.24
N ALA A 205 1.30 29.04 3.29
CA ALA A 205 2.39 28.84 4.24
C ALA A 205 3.48 27.98 3.59
N VAL A 206 4.77 28.29 3.81
CA VAL A 206 5.87 27.55 3.17
C VAL A 206 5.79 26.05 3.46
N GLN A 207 5.43 25.68 4.69
CA GLN A 207 5.31 24.27 5.07
C GLN A 207 4.18 23.56 4.36
N GLU A 208 3.05 24.24 4.09
CA GLU A 208 1.98 23.67 3.29
C GLU A 208 2.42 23.44 1.84
N MET A 209 3.15 24.41 1.26
CA MET A 209 3.69 24.27 -0.10
C MET A 209 4.69 23.12 -0.20
N LEU A 210 5.58 22.97 0.78
CA LEU A 210 6.57 21.88 0.80
C LEU A 210 5.92 20.50 0.85
N ILE A 211 4.83 20.33 1.60
CA ILE A 211 4.05 19.07 1.62
C ILE A 211 3.58 18.72 0.21
N VAL A 212 2.95 19.67 -0.50
CA VAL A 212 2.44 19.43 -1.85
C VAL A 212 3.56 19.20 -2.85
N LEU A 213 4.64 19.96 -2.76
CA LEU A 213 5.80 19.75 -3.63
C LEU A 213 6.43 18.37 -3.42
N ASN A 214 6.58 17.92 -2.18
CA ASN A 214 7.08 16.58 -1.91
C ASN A 214 6.18 15.50 -2.52
N ILE A 215 4.86 15.65 -2.48
CA ILE A 215 3.94 14.67 -3.10
C ILE A 215 4.00 14.74 -4.63
N VAL A 216 3.97 15.95 -5.20
CA VAL A 216 4.01 16.16 -6.66
C VAL A 216 5.32 15.66 -7.27
N TYR A 217 6.43 15.79 -6.56
CA TYR A 217 7.74 15.30 -6.99
C TYR A 217 7.96 13.82 -6.66
N GLY A 218 7.04 13.18 -5.92
CA GLY A 218 7.08 11.76 -5.54
C GLY A 218 7.91 11.44 -4.30
N ASN A 219 8.38 12.44 -3.55
CA ASN A 219 9.20 12.27 -2.33
C ASN A 219 8.39 11.68 -1.17
N GLU A 220 7.11 12.03 -1.08
CA GLU A 220 6.25 11.64 0.02
C GLU A 220 4.87 11.20 -0.50
N ASN A 221 4.26 10.25 0.20
CA ASN A 221 2.86 9.87 -0.02
C ASN A 221 1.92 10.76 0.82
N ILE A 222 0.64 10.79 0.43
CA ILE A 222 -0.42 11.42 1.22
C ILE A 222 -0.53 10.71 2.59
N GLN A 223 -0.67 11.48 3.67
CA GLN A 223 -0.78 10.98 5.04
C GLN A 223 -2.00 11.59 5.73
N ASP A 224 -2.49 10.94 6.78
CA ASP A 224 -3.68 11.40 7.53
C ASP A 224 -3.52 12.83 8.04
N LYS A 225 -2.33 13.21 8.51
CA LYS A 225 -2.04 14.56 9.02
C LYS A 225 -1.89 15.64 7.94
N SER A 226 -1.67 15.25 6.69
CA SER A 226 -1.44 16.19 5.58
C SER A 226 -2.66 16.33 4.67
N ILE A 227 -3.68 15.48 4.82
CA ILE A 227 -4.82 15.42 3.90
C ILE A 227 -5.56 16.75 3.72
N ASP A 228 -5.76 17.51 4.81
CA ASP A 228 -6.43 18.81 4.75
C ASP A 228 -5.65 19.82 3.91
N VAL A 229 -4.32 19.83 4.08
CA VAL A 229 -3.39 20.71 3.35
C VAL A 229 -3.33 20.30 1.88
N VAL A 230 -3.25 19.00 1.62
CA VAL A 230 -3.20 18.45 0.26
C VAL A 230 -4.45 18.85 -0.51
N LEU A 231 -5.64 18.60 0.03
CA LEU A 231 -6.89 18.97 -0.63
C LEU A 231 -7.02 20.49 -0.82
N LYS A 232 -6.67 21.28 0.21
CA LYS A 232 -6.71 22.75 0.17
C LYS A 232 -5.89 23.31 -1.00
N LEU A 233 -4.65 22.86 -1.14
CA LEU A 233 -3.75 23.38 -2.16
C LEU A 233 -3.97 22.73 -3.52
N ALA A 234 -4.37 21.45 -3.56
CA ALA A 234 -4.72 20.78 -4.81
C ALA A 234 -5.93 21.45 -5.48
N ASP A 235 -6.97 21.77 -4.71
CA ASP A 235 -8.13 22.52 -5.21
C ASP A 235 -7.72 23.92 -5.69
N ARG A 236 -6.97 24.66 -4.84
CA ARG A 236 -6.49 26.01 -5.15
C ARG A 236 -5.68 26.09 -6.45
N PHE A 237 -4.79 25.13 -6.67
CA PHE A 237 -3.91 25.10 -7.83
C PHE A 237 -4.46 24.23 -8.98
N GLY A 238 -5.72 23.77 -8.91
CA GLY A 238 -6.31 22.99 -9.99
C GLY A 238 -5.59 21.66 -10.27
N MET A 239 -5.08 20.99 -9.23
CA MET A 239 -4.38 19.72 -9.30
C MET A 239 -5.35 18.53 -9.25
N GLN A 240 -6.13 18.33 -10.31
CA GLN A 240 -7.24 17.36 -10.33
C GLN A 240 -6.81 15.92 -10.01
N LYS A 241 -5.63 15.49 -10.49
CA LYS A 241 -5.11 14.16 -10.18
C LYS A 241 -4.83 14.01 -8.68
N LEU A 242 -4.23 15.02 -8.04
CA LEU A 242 -3.95 15.02 -6.61
C LEU A 242 -5.23 15.04 -5.77
N VAL A 243 -6.29 15.72 -6.22
CA VAL A 243 -7.63 15.65 -5.60
C VAL A 243 -8.19 14.22 -5.68
N SER A 244 -8.07 13.56 -6.84
CA SER A 244 -8.51 12.17 -7.02
C SER A 244 -7.72 11.19 -6.14
N ASP A 245 -6.41 11.39 -5.99
CA ASP A 245 -5.55 10.55 -5.17
C ASP A 245 -5.86 10.74 -3.68
N ALA A 246 -6.08 11.99 -3.25
CA ALA A 246 -6.55 12.32 -1.90
C ALA A 246 -7.95 11.73 -1.59
N SER A 247 -8.86 11.75 -2.57
CA SER A 247 -10.18 11.10 -2.46
C SER A 247 -10.05 9.58 -2.24
N SER A 248 -9.18 8.93 -3.02
CA SER A 248 -8.91 7.50 -2.89
C SER A 248 -8.26 7.16 -1.54
N PHE A 249 -7.37 8.02 -1.07
CA PHE A 249 -6.75 7.90 0.25
C PHE A 249 -7.79 8.00 1.38
N LEU A 250 -8.71 8.98 1.31
CA LEU A 250 -9.77 9.15 2.30
C LEU A 250 -10.69 7.94 2.42
N LEU A 251 -10.98 7.24 1.32
CA LEU A 251 -11.80 6.02 1.35
C LEU A 251 -11.14 4.88 2.14
N LYS A 252 -9.80 4.78 2.07
CA LYS A 252 -9.01 3.69 2.66
C LYS A 252 -8.47 4.01 4.06
N SER A 253 -8.30 5.28 4.41
CA SER A 253 -7.68 5.68 5.68
C SER A 253 -8.55 5.34 6.89
N ASP A 254 -7.98 4.68 7.91
CA ASP A 254 -8.64 4.49 9.21
C ASP A 254 -8.26 5.56 10.25
N GLY A 255 -7.24 6.39 9.97
CA GLY A 255 -6.76 7.41 10.88
C GLY A 255 -7.50 8.75 10.77
N VAL A 256 -8.16 9.03 9.64
CA VAL A 256 -9.00 10.22 9.47
C VAL A 256 -10.41 9.95 10.01
N LYS A 257 -10.85 10.78 10.97
CA LYS A 257 -12.19 10.64 11.59
C LYS A 257 -13.31 10.78 10.57
N LEU A 258 -14.41 10.06 10.78
CA LEU A 258 -15.57 10.08 9.89
C LEU A 258 -16.13 11.49 9.66
N LEU A 259 -16.28 12.30 10.71
CA LEU A 259 -16.75 13.68 10.56
C LEU A 259 -15.82 14.54 9.72
N GLN A 260 -14.50 14.37 9.90
CA GLN A 260 -13.50 15.07 9.11
C GLN A 260 -13.57 14.66 7.64
N LYS A 261 -13.75 13.36 7.34
CA LYS A 261 -13.96 12.89 5.96
C LYS A 261 -15.20 13.52 5.33
N ILE A 262 -16.32 13.57 6.06
CA ILE A 262 -17.57 14.21 5.60
C ILE A 262 -17.34 15.69 5.31
N PHE A 263 -16.70 16.41 6.23
CA PHE A 263 -16.38 17.82 6.05
C PHE A 263 -15.49 18.09 4.83
N LEU A 264 -14.43 17.29 4.65
CA LEU A 264 -13.54 17.38 3.50
C LEU A 264 -14.27 17.04 2.21
N ALA A 265 -15.11 16.00 2.22
CA ALA A 265 -15.87 15.58 1.05
C ALA A 265 -16.90 16.63 0.61
N GLU A 266 -17.59 17.27 1.54
CA GLU A 266 -18.47 18.40 1.25
C GLU A 266 -17.68 19.59 0.69
N ARG A 267 -16.60 19.99 1.39
CA ARG A 267 -15.82 21.19 1.05
C ARG A 267 -15.19 21.11 -0.33
N TYR A 268 -14.65 19.96 -0.71
CA TYR A 268 -13.93 19.75 -1.97
C TYR A 268 -14.74 18.94 -2.99
N GLN A 269 -16.05 18.79 -2.78
CA GLN A 269 -16.98 18.15 -3.72
C GLN A 269 -16.54 16.73 -4.12
N LEU A 270 -16.32 15.85 -3.13
CA LEU A 270 -15.90 14.46 -3.30
C LEU A 270 -17.10 13.51 -3.09
N PRO A 271 -17.98 13.32 -4.08
CA PRO A 271 -19.26 12.61 -3.88
C PRO A 271 -19.06 11.16 -3.43
N PHE A 272 -18.08 10.45 -3.98
CA PHE A 272 -17.82 9.06 -3.60
C PHE A 272 -17.37 8.90 -2.14
N VAL A 273 -16.58 9.86 -1.62
CA VAL A 273 -16.18 9.88 -0.21
C VAL A 273 -17.37 10.21 0.68
N LEU A 274 -18.19 11.17 0.27
CA LEU A 274 -19.40 11.54 1.01
C LEU A 274 -20.37 10.36 1.08
N ASP A 275 -20.64 9.69 -0.04
CA ASP A 275 -21.51 8.52 -0.12
C ASP A 275 -21.03 7.36 0.76
N ASP A 276 -19.74 7.03 0.71
CA ASP A 276 -19.13 6.01 1.59
C ASP A 276 -19.30 6.37 3.07
N CYS A 277 -19.04 7.63 3.44
CA CYS A 277 -19.22 8.10 4.80
C CYS A 277 -20.70 8.02 5.24
N MET A 278 -21.62 8.41 4.35
CA MET A 278 -23.05 8.36 4.61
C MET A 278 -23.57 6.93 4.73
N GLN A 279 -22.98 5.95 4.03
CA GLN A 279 -23.30 4.53 4.21
C GLN A 279 -22.82 3.98 5.55
N LYS A 280 -21.64 4.41 6.03
CA LYS A 280 -21.07 4.01 7.34
C LYS A 280 -21.90 4.52 8.54
N LEU A 281 -22.74 5.53 8.32
CA LEU A 281 -23.75 6.02 9.27
C LEU A 281 -25.01 5.15 9.25
N ASP A 282 -24.86 3.91 9.70
CA ASP A 282 -25.89 2.87 9.70
C ASP A 282 -26.78 2.85 10.96
N SER A 283 -26.58 3.78 11.90
CA SER A 283 -27.36 3.83 13.13
C SER A 283 -27.60 5.25 13.63
N ARG A 284 -28.69 5.43 14.38
CA ARG A 284 -29.02 6.69 15.05
C ARG A 284 -27.96 7.11 16.07
N GLU A 285 -27.33 6.14 16.72
CA GLU A 285 -26.29 6.37 17.73
C GLU A 285 -25.05 7.00 17.09
N LYS A 286 -24.56 6.45 15.96
CA LYS A 286 -23.43 7.02 15.23
C LYS A 286 -23.69 8.47 14.79
N ILE A 287 -24.89 8.76 14.28
CA ILE A 287 -25.26 10.13 13.88
C ILE A 287 -25.34 11.08 15.08
N ARG A 288 -25.85 10.61 16.23
CA ARG A 288 -25.87 11.38 17.47
C ARG A 288 -24.44 11.68 17.96
N ASP A 289 -23.54 10.71 17.85
CA ASP A 289 -22.15 10.87 18.29
C ASP A 289 -21.43 11.90 17.42
N LEU A 290 -21.62 11.86 16.09
CA LEU A 290 -21.14 12.91 15.18
C LEU A 290 -21.61 14.31 15.57
N LYS A 291 -22.89 14.45 15.95
CA LYS A 291 -23.47 15.75 16.35
C LYS A 291 -22.78 16.37 17.57
N ASN A 292 -22.20 15.54 18.44
CA ASN A 292 -21.53 16.00 19.66
C ASN A 292 -20.08 16.43 19.41
N GLU A 293 -19.53 16.17 18.23
CA GLU A 293 -18.20 16.63 17.85
C GLU A 293 -18.19 18.14 17.56
N LYS A 294 -17.05 18.80 17.82
CA LYS A 294 -16.95 20.28 17.75
C LYS A 294 -17.06 20.79 16.32
N GLU A 295 -16.58 19.98 15.38
CA GLU A 295 -16.47 20.27 13.96
C GLU A 295 -17.82 20.12 13.24
N PHE A 296 -18.85 19.55 13.88
CA PHE A 296 -20.15 19.33 13.26
C PHE A 296 -20.83 20.63 12.83
N GLY A 297 -20.58 21.72 13.56
CA GLY A 297 -21.09 23.05 13.22
C GLY A 297 -20.48 23.64 11.95
N LEU A 298 -19.38 23.08 11.43
CA LEU A 298 -18.73 23.52 10.20
C LEU A 298 -19.40 22.97 8.94
N LEU A 299 -20.23 21.92 9.07
CA LEU A 299 -20.99 21.37 7.96
C LEU A 299 -22.06 22.35 7.48
N SER A 300 -22.39 22.29 6.18
CA SER A 300 -23.47 23.08 5.63
C SER A 300 -24.81 22.79 6.32
N VAL A 301 -25.75 23.73 6.22
CA VAL A 301 -27.11 23.51 6.73
C VAL A 301 -27.76 22.32 5.99
N SER A 302 -27.59 22.26 4.67
CA SER A 302 -28.15 21.20 3.82
C SER A 302 -27.69 19.81 4.25
N LEU A 303 -26.39 19.63 4.49
CA LEU A 303 -25.86 18.32 4.87
C LEU A 303 -26.26 17.95 6.31
N ARG A 304 -26.36 18.93 7.21
CA ARG A 304 -26.90 18.68 8.55
C ARG A 304 -28.37 18.26 8.51
N ASP A 305 -29.18 18.87 7.65
CA ASP A 305 -30.57 18.47 7.45
C ASP A 305 -30.66 17.05 6.87
N GLU A 306 -29.81 16.70 5.91
CA GLU A 306 -29.73 15.34 5.35
C GLU A 306 -29.34 14.29 6.41
N LEU A 307 -28.39 14.61 7.29
CA LEU A 307 -28.01 13.76 8.42
C LEU A 307 -29.15 13.59 9.42
N LEU A 308 -29.94 14.63 9.67
CA LEU A 308 -31.13 14.57 10.52
C LEU A 308 -32.22 13.70 9.90
N ASP A 309 -32.52 13.89 8.61
CA ASP A 309 -33.48 13.07 7.87
C ASP A 309 -33.07 11.60 7.85
N LYS A 310 -31.78 11.32 7.69
CA LYS A 310 -31.23 9.96 7.79
C LYS A 310 -31.43 9.39 9.20
N ALA A 311 -31.18 10.17 10.25
CA ALA A 311 -31.39 9.74 11.63
C ALA A 311 -32.86 9.36 11.93
N LEU A 312 -33.83 10.05 11.30
CA LEU A 312 -35.25 9.76 11.43
C LEU A 312 -35.66 8.43 10.76
N LYS A 313 -34.93 7.95 9.75
CA LYS A 313 -35.19 6.65 9.09
C LYS A 313 -34.87 5.44 9.97
N PHE A 314 -34.11 5.64 11.04
CA PHE A 314 -33.80 4.60 12.03
C PHE A 314 -34.79 4.60 13.22
N SER A 315 -35.92 5.34 13.11
CA SER A 315 -36.96 5.41 14.13
C SER A 315 -37.95 4.25 14.09
#